data_AF-A0A6G7VMR0-F1
#
_entry.id   AF-A0A6G7VMR0-F1
#
_cell.length_a   1.000
_cell.length_b   1.000
_cell.length_c   1.000
_cell.angle_alpha   90.00
_cell.angle_beta   90.00
_cell.angle_gamma   90.00
#
_symmetry.space_group_name_H-M   'P 1'
#
loop_
_entity.id
_entity.type
_entity.pdbx_description
1 polymer ?
#
loop_
_entity_poly.entity_id
_entity_poly.type
_entity_poly.pdbx_seq_one_letter_code
_entity_poly.pdbx_strand_id
1 'polypeptide(L)'
;MKHYIPATIIAALVYFCMSFFSDLWFEETMRTTLALVLWSLLKTAIFAGLFHVIHGFLGKLFGFYDYDPELDAPRNTTSEDKNNA
;
A
#
# COMPACT_ATOMS: atom_id res chain seq x y z
N MET A 1 -0.98 -14.36 2.71
CA MET A 1 -1.83 -13.16 2.53
C MET A 1 -1.34 -11.90 3.27
N LYS A 2 -0.26 -11.94 4.06
CA LYS A 2 0.18 -10.76 4.85
C LYS A 2 1.07 -9.76 4.08
N HIS A 3 1.62 -10.14 2.92
CA HIS A 3 2.64 -9.37 2.19
C HIS A 3 2.09 -8.31 1.20
N TYR A 4 0.78 -8.24 0.95
CA TYR A 4 0.19 -7.37 -0.09
C TYR A 4 -0.16 -5.95 0.40
N ILE A 5 -0.41 -5.80 1.70
CA ILE A 5 -0.87 -4.55 2.31
C ILE A 5 0.24 -3.49 2.31
N PRO A 6 1.51 -3.80 2.67
CA PRO A 6 2.58 -2.81 2.67
C PRO A 6 2.83 -2.20 1.27
N ALA A 7 2.84 -3.02 0.22
CA ALA A 7 3.04 -2.56 -1.15
C ALA A 7 1.94 -1.59 -1.61
N THR A 8 0.69 -1.89 -1.22
CA THR A 8 -0.47 -1.05 -1.53
C THR A 8 -0.38 0.30 -0.81
N ILE A 9 0.06 0.32 0.45
CA ILE A 9 0.24 1.55 1.24
C ILE A 9 1.32 2.45 0.62
N ILE A 10 2.47 1.88 0.25
CA ILE A 10 3.57 2.65 -0.37
C ILE A 10 3.11 3.20 -1.72
N ALA A 11 2.46 2.40 -2.55
CA ALA A 11 1.94 2.84 -3.83
C ALA A 11 0.91 3.97 -3.68
N ALA A 12 -0.01 3.86 -2.71
CA ALA A 12 -0.99 4.89 -2.40
C ALA A 12 -0.31 6.21 -1.96
N LEU A 13 0.72 6.14 -1.11
CA LEU A 13 1.45 7.32 -0.66
C LEU A 13 2.17 8.03 -1.81
N VAL A 14 2.89 7.27 -2.65
CA VAL A 14 3.59 7.82 -3.81
C VAL A 14 2.61 8.45 -4.79
N TYR A 15 1.51 7.76 -5.08
CA TYR A 15 0.47 8.27 -5.97
C TYR A 15 -0.18 9.55 -5.42
N PHE A 16 -0.46 9.59 -4.11
CA PHE A 16 -0.98 10.80 -3.46
C PHE A 16 -0.05 11.99 -3.66
N CYS A 17 1.25 11.83 -3.39
CA CYS A 17 2.23 12.90 -3.58
C CYS A 17 2.28 13.35 -5.04
N MET A 18 2.36 12.40 -5.99
CA MET A 18 2.39 12.73 -7.41
C MET A 18 1.11 13.45 -7.86
N SER A 19 -0.07 12.96 -7.46
CA SER A 19 -1.34 13.59 -7.81
C SER A 19 -1.45 14.99 -7.20
N PHE A 20 -1.09 15.15 -5.93
CA PHE A 20 -1.19 16.43 -5.25
C PHE A 20 -0.26 17.47 -5.86
N PHE A 21 1.02 17.13 -6.09
CA PHE A 21 1.96 18.05 -6.72
C PHE A 21 1.64 18.30 -8.19
N SER A 22 1.10 17.31 -8.91
CA SER A 22 0.60 17.51 -10.27
C SER A 22 -0.56 18.51 -10.28
N ASP A 23 -1.56 18.33 -9.41
CA ASP A 23 -2.69 19.25 -9.35
C ASP A 23 -2.23 20.64 -8.87
N LEU A 24 -1.26 20.72 -7.96
CA LEU A 24 -0.66 22.00 -7.53
C LEU A 24 0.08 22.72 -8.66
N TRP A 25 0.73 21.98 -9.56
CA TRP A 25 1.55 22.54 -10.64
C TRP A 25 0.73 22.87 -11.90
N PHE A 26 -0.33 22.10 -12.18
CA PHE A 26 -1.10 22.21 -13.43
C PHE A 26 -2.52 22.74 -13.25
N GLU A 27 -3.16 22.66 -12.07
CA GLU A 27 -4.44 23.35 -11.82
C GLU A 27 -4.16 24.78 -11.34
N GLU A 28 -3.97 25.68 -12.31
CA GLU A 28 -3.85 27.12 -12.04
C GLU A 28 -5.17 27.67 -11.47
N THR A 29 -5.12 28.15 -10.23
CA THR A 29 -5.97 29.21 -9.63
C THR A 29 -7.43 28.97 -9.24
N MET A 30 -8.09 27.86 -9.59
CA MET A 30 -9.53 27.70 -9.32
C MET A 30 -9.89 26.91 -8.04
N ARG A 31 -8.94 26.20 -7.42
CA ARG A 31 -9.20 25.37 -6.22
C ARG A 31 -8.31 25.76 -5.05
N THR A 32 -8.89 25.79 -3.86
CA THR A 32 -8.15 25.98 -2.61
C THR A 32 -7.22 24.79 -2.35
N THR A 33 -6.14 25.00 -1.61
CA THR A 33 -5.21 23.91 -1.23
C THR A 33 -5.94 22.76 -0.53
N LEU A 34 -6.94 23.06 0.31
CA LEU A 34 -7.77 22.03 0.95
C LEU A 34 -8.54 21.20 -0.09
N ALA A 35 -9.11 21.84 -1.11
CA ALA A 35 -9.80 21.13 -2.18
C ALA A 35 -8.84 20.26 -3.00
N LEU A 36 -7.61 20.71 -3.25
CA LEU A 36 -6.58 19.92 -3.92
C LEU A 36 -6.17 18.68 -3.10
N VAL A 37 -6.04 18.82 -1.77
CA VAL A 37 -5.76 17.68 -0.88
C VAL A 37 -6.90 16.67 -0.93
N LEU A 38 -8.15 17.11 -0.77
CA LEU A 38 -9.32 16.22 -0.79
C LEU A 38 -9.46 15.52 -2.14
N TRP A 39 -9.23 16.24 -3.24
CA TRP A 39 -9.26 15.70 -4.59
C TRP A 39 -8.17 14.64 -4.80
N SER A 40 -6.96 14.92 -4.32
CA SER A 40 -5.84 13.97 -4.39
C SER A 40 -6.07 12.74 -3.52
N LEU A 41 -6.68 12.89 -2.33
CA LEU A 41 -7.08 11.77 -1.49
C LEU A 41 -8.13 10.89 -2.17
N LEU A 42 -9.12 11.50 -2.83
CA LEU A 42 -10.13 10.75 -3.60
C LEU A 42 -9.50 9.95 -4.73
N LYS A 43 -8.65 10.58 -5.55
CA LYS A 43 -7.91 9.89 -6.62
C LYS A 43 -7.07 8.73 -6.05
N THR A 44 -6.42 8.97 -4.91
CA THR A 44 -5.60 7.97 -4.22
C THR A 44 -6.41 6.80 -3.72
N ALA A 45 -7.59 7.03 -3.15
CA ALA A 45 -8.47 5.95 -2.68
C ALA A 45 -8.92 5.04 -3.83
N ILE A 46 -9.28 5.63 -4.97
CA ILE A 46 -9.65 4.88 -6.18
C ILE A 46 -8.45 4.08 -6.71
N PHE A 47 -7.29 4.74 -6.82
CA PHE A 47 -6.06 4.10 -7.27
C PHE A 47 -5.65 2.95 -6.34
N ALA A 48 -5.65 3.15 -5.03
CA ALA A 48 -5.26 2.14 -4.05
C ALA A 48 -6.16 0.90 -4.12
N GLY A 49 -7.48 1.10 -4.26
CA GLY A 49 -8.42 0.00 -4.44
C GLY A 49 -8.13 -0.83 -5.69
N LEU A 50 -7.99 -0.15 -6.84
CA LEU A 50 -7.68 -0.82 -8.11
C LEU A 50 -6.31 -1.50 -8.08
N PHE A 51 -5.29 -0.79 -7.58
CA PHE A 51 -3.94 -1.30 -7.45
C PHE A 51 -3.91 -2.54 -6.57
N HIS A 52 -4.59 -2.55 -5.42
CA HIS A 52 -4.61 -3.70 -4.52
C HIS A 52 -5.15 -4.97 -5.21
N VAL A 53 -6.27 -4.83 -5.93
CA VAL A 53 -6.89 -5.94 -6.65
C VAL A 53 -5.99 -6.43 -7.79
N ILE A 54 -5.51 -5.51 -8.63
CA ILE A 54 -4.66 -5.85 -9.78
C ILE A 54 -3.33 -6.44 -9.33
N HIS A 55 -2.67 -5.82 -8.34
CA HIS A 55 -1.39 -6.28 -7.82
C HIS A 55 -1.51 -7.64 -7.14
N GLY A 56 -2.59 -7.89 -6.39
CA GLY A 56 -2.88 -9.20 -5.83
C GLY A 56 -3.11 -10.26 -6.91
N PHE A 57 -3.82 -9.92 -7.99
CA PHE A 57 -4.03 -10.80 -9.13
C PHE A 57 -2.72 -11.13 -9.86
N LEU A 58 -1.94 -10.11 -10.24
CA LEU A 58 -0.65 -10.29 -10.91
C LEU A 58 0.32 -11.08 -10.03
N GLY A 59 0.31 -10.80 -8.73
CA GLY A 59 1.05 -11.55 -7.73
C GLY A 59 0.83 -13.05 -7.79
N LYS A 60 -0.44 -13.47 -7.82
CA LYS A 60 -0.81 -14.87 -7.95
C LYS A 60 -0.47 -15.44 -9.32
N LEU A 61 -0.66 -14.66 -10.38
CA LEU A 61 -0.40 -15.10 -11.74
C LEU A 61 1.09 -15.41 -11.99
N PHE A 62 1.99 -14.63 -11.38
CA PHE A 62 3.43 -14.76 -11.55
C PHE A 62 4.14 -15.52 -10.42
N GLY A 63 3.41 -16.05 -9.44
CA GLY A 63 4.00 -16.80 -8.33
C GLY A 63 4.86 -15.97 -7.37
N PHE A 64 4.77 -14.63 -7.40
CA PHE A 64 5.57 -13.74 -6.53
C PHE A 64 5.26 -13.88 -5.03
N TYR A 65 4.20 -14.61 -4.71
CA TYR A 65 3.72 -14.83 -3.35
C TYR A 65 3.65 -16.30 -2.98
N ASP A 66 4.30 -17.16 -3.77
CA ASP A 66 4.54 -18.54 -3.37
C ASP A 66 5.42 -18.54 -2.10
N TYR A 67 5.05 -19.41 -1.18
CA TYR A 67 5.57 -19.55 0.18
C TYR A 67 7.07 -19.26 0.33
N ASP A 68 7.41 -18.24 1.13
CA ASP A 68 8.79 -17.98 1.55
C ASP A 68 9.01 -18.59 2.95
N PRO A 69 9.77 -19.69 3.07
CA PRO A 69 9.99 -20.37 4.35
C PRO A 69 10.67 -19.49 5.41
N GLU A 70 11.36 -18.41 5.05
CA GLU A 70 12.00 -17.50 6.00
C GLU A 70 11.02 -16.47 6.60
N LEU A 71 10.01 -16.06 5.82
CA LEU A 71 8.99 -15.07 6.24
C LEU A 71 7.69 -15.71 6.75
N ASP A 72 7.35 -16.92 6.26
CA ASP A 72 6.10 -17.61 6.55
C ASP A 72 6.25 -18.79 7.54
N ALA A 73 7.45 -19.02 8.09
CA ALA A 73 7.64 -19.99 9.16
C ALA A 73 6.82 -19.58 10.41
N PRO A 74 6.15 -20.56 11.09
CA PRO A 74 5.47 -20.27 12.34
C PRO A 74 6.48 -19.74 13.36
N ARG A 75 6.15 -18.61 13.99
CA ARG A 75 6.96 -17.98 15.04
C ARG A 75 7.27 -19.05 16.10
N ASN A 76 8.54 -19.39 16.29
CA ASN A 76 8.96 -20.37 17.28
C ASN A 76 8.76 -19.80 18.70
N THR A 77 7.59 -20.06 19.29
CA THR A 77 7.25 -19.66 20.66
C THR A 77 7.86 -20.57 21.73
N THR A 78 8.60 -21.62 21.35
CA THR A 78 9.18 -22.59 22.30
C THR A 78 10.30 -21.98 23.18
N SER A 79 10.73 -20.75 22.90
CA SER A 79 11.75 -20.04 23.69
C SER A 79 11.18 -19.03 24.69
N GLU A 80 9.91 -18.62 24.59
CA GLU A 80 9.31 -17.66 25.54
C GLU A 80 8.86 -18.32 26.86
N ASP A 81 8.66 -19.65 26.86
CA ASP A 81 8.12 -20.37 28.03
C ASP A 81 9.20 -20.80 29.05
N LYS A 82 10.49 -20.55 28.76
CA LYS A 82 11.61 -20.95 29.64
C LYS A 82 12.08 -19.87 30.62
N ASN A 83 11.54 -18.66 30.53
CA ASN A 83 11.95 -17.54 31.40
C ASN A 83 10.92 -17.22 32.51
N ASN A 84 9.84 -18.01 32.61
CA ASN A 84 8.78 -17.84 33.62
C ASN A 84 8.72 -19.04 34.61
N ALA A 85 9.86 -19.70 34.85
CA ALA A 85 9.99 -20.78 35.85
C ALA A 85 10.74 -20.29 37.10
#